data_AF-A0A6I9PV01-F1
#
_entry.id   AF-A0A6I9PV01-F1
#
_cell.length_a   1.000
_cell.length_b   1.000
_cell.length_c   1.000
_cell.angle_alpha   90.00
_cell.angle_beta   90.00
_cell.angle_gamma   90.00
#
_symmetry.space_group_name_H-M   'P 1'
#
loop_
_entity.id
_entity.type
_entity.pdbx_description
1 polymer ?
#
loop_
_entity_poly.entity_id
_entity_poly.type
_entity_poly.pdbx_seq_one_letter_code
_entity_poly.pdbx_strand_id
1 'polypeptide(L)'
;MDFSFMEDIEKSEARTGIPTTQYTKQNPFSFKLEDYQDAVIIPRYRNFDQPHRFYVADVYTDLTPLSKFPSPEYETFAEYYKTKYNLDLSNLNQPLLDVDHTSSRLNLLTPRHLNQKGKALPLSSAEKRKAKWESLQNKQILVPELCAIHPIPASLWRKAVCLPSILYRLHCLLTAEELRAQTASEAGVGAQTLPPDFRSGFTH
;
A
#
# COMPACT_ATOMS: atom_id res chain seq x y z
N MET A 1 -7.02 -2.52 22.95
CA MET A 1 -6.29 -3.53 22.15
C MET A 1 -7.34 -4.34 21.42
N ASP A 2 -7.26 -4.44 20.10
CA ASP A 2 -8.22 -5.20 19.29
C ASP A 2 -7.73 -6.63 19.13
N PHE A 3 -8.12 -7.50 20.08
CA PHE A 3 -7.69 -8.90 20.11
C PHE A 3 -8.41 -9.76 19.09
N SER A 4 -9.69 -9.47 18.81
CA SER A 4 -10.49 -10.10 17.76
C SER A 4 -9.81 -9.99 16.39
N PHE A 5 -9.39 -8.77 16.03
CA PHE A 5 -8.73 -8.53 14.75
C PHE A 5 -7.40 -9.30 14.60
N MET A 6 -6.63 -9.44 15.69
CA MET A 6 -5.38 -10.21 15.67
C MET A 6 -5.65 -11.70 15.44
N GLU A 7 -6.66 -12.27 16.10
CA GLU A 7 -7.05 -13.67 15.88
C GLU A 7 -7.54 -13.90 14.44
N ASP A 8 -8.30 -12.97 13.86
CA ASP A 8 -8.81 -13.09 12.50
C ASP A 8 -7.68 -13.06 11.46
N ILE A 9 -6.65 -12.24 11.69
CA ILE A 9 -5.43 -12.26 10.86
C ILE A 9 -4.72 -13.61 10.96
N GLU A 10 -4.59 -14.16 12.17
CA GLU A 10 -3.91 -15.44 12.38
C GLU A 10 -4.63 -16.61 11.72
N LYS A 11 -5.96 -16.58 11.69
CA LYS A 11 -6.80 -17.60 11.04
C LYS A 11 -6.79 -17.47 9.50
N SER A 12 -6.33 -16.36 8.94
CA SER A 12 -6.36 -16.12 7.49
C SER A 12 -5.23 -16.85 6.75
N GLU A 13 -5.60 -17.65 5.75
CA GLU A 13 -4.65 -18.35 4.85
C GLU A 13 -3.83 -17.37 3.98
N ALA A 14 -4.36 -16.18 3.71
CA ALA A 14 -3.70 -15.14 2.92
C ALA A 14 -2.67 -14.32 3.72
N ARG A 15 -2.40 -14.69 4.99
CA ARG A 15 -1.45 -13.99 5.86
C ARG A 15 -0.01 -14.11 5.37
N THR A 16 0.42 -15.31 4.99
CA THR A 16 1.82 -15.59 4.64
C THR A 16 2.09 -15.61 3.13
N GLY A 17 1.06 -15.73 2.31
CA GLY A 17 1.23 -15.87 0.87
C GLY A 17 -0.09 -15.97 0.11
N ILE A 18 -0.02 -16.60 -1.05
CA ILE A 18 -1.18 -16.76 -1.94
C ILE A 18 -2.04 -17.92 -1.43
N PRO A 19 -3.32 -17.71 -1.10
CA PRO A 19 -4.23 -18.76 -0.66
C PRO A 19 -4.48 -19.77 -1.78
N THR A 20 -4.78 -21.02 -1.41
CA THR A 20 -4.95 -22.14 -2.35
C THR A 20 -6.32 -22.16 -3.04
N THR A 21 -7.17 -21.15 -2.81
CA THR A 21 -8.53 -21.07 -3.34
C THR A 21 -8.53 -21.19 -4.88
N GLN A 22 -9.16 -22.23 -5.41
CA GLN A 22 -9.33 -22.42 -6.86
C GLN A 22 -10.78 -22.15 -7.23
N TYR A 23 -11.01 -21.22 -8.15
CA TYR A 23 -12.31 -21.00 -8.74
C TYR A 23 -12.47 -21.91 -9.95
N THR A 24 -13.64 -22.53 -10.08
CA THR A 24 -13.95 -23.45 -11.18
C THR A 24 -15.20 -22.96 -11.90
N LYS A 25 -15.53 -23.54 -13.05
CA LYS A 25 -16.78 -23.19 -13.76
C LYS A 25 -18.03 -23.55 -12.94
N GLN A 26 -17.93 -24.55 -12.06
CA GLN A 26 -19.01 -24.99 -11.17
C GLN A 26 -19.14 -24.12 -9.92
N ASN A 27 -18.03 -23.51 -9.47
CA ASN A 27 -18.02 -22.55 -8.38
C ASN A 27 -17.27 -21.27 -8.82
N PRO A 28 -17.95 -20.40 -9.59
CA PRO A 28 -17.31 -19.22 -10.17
C PRO A 28 -17.01 -18.19 -9.09
N PHE A 29 -16.02 -17.34 -9.37
CA PHE A 29 -15.69 -16.21 -8.52
C PHE A 29 -16.88 -15.25 -8.38
N SER A 30 -17.33 -15.01 -7.15
CA SER A 30 -18.37 -14.03 -6.84
C SER A 30 -17.72 -12.73 -6.38
N PHE A 31 -17.79 -11.69 -7.22
CA PHE A 31 -17.29 -10.37 -6.86
C PHE A 31 -18.23 -9.69 -5.84
N LYS A 32 -17.67 -9.23 -4.73
CA LYS A 32 -18.37 -8.43 -3.71
C LYS A 32 -17.65 -7.11 -3.51
N LEU A 33 -18.29 -6.00 -3.84
CA LEU A 33 -17.67 -4.67 -3.76
C LEU A 33 -17.20 -4.33 -2.34
N GLU A 34 -17.97 -4.72 -1.32
CA GLU A 34 -17.68 -4.50 0.10
C GLU A 34 -16.31 -5.02 0.52
N ASP A 35 -15.89 -6.18 -0.01
CA ASP A 35 -14.62 -6.81 0.33
C ASP A 35 -13.41 -6.06 -0.24
N TYR A 36 -13.61 -5.20 -1.26
CA TYR A 36 -12.54 -4.51 -1.98
C TYR A 36 -12.44 -3.00 -1.67
N GLN A 37 -13.35 -2.40 -0.90
CA GLN A 37 -13.34 -0.96 -0.62
C GLN A 37 -12.13 -0.49 0.20
N ASP A 38 -11.69 -1.28 1.18
CA ASP A 38 -10.51 -0.97 2.02
C ASP A 38 -9.52 -2.15 1.99
N ALA A 39 -9.34 -2.76 0.82
CA ALA A 39 -8.53 -3.96 0.68
C ALA A 39 -7.09 -3.67 0.24
N VAL A 40 -6.18 -4.48 0.78
CA VAL A 40 -4.86 -4.72 0.20
C VAL A 40 -4.91 -6.04 -0.55
N ILE A 41 -4.44 -6.06 -1.78
CA ILE A 41 -4.50 -7.24 -2.63
C ILE A 41 -3.12 -7.70 -3.10
N ILE A 42 -3.04 -8.98 -3.41
CA ILE A 42 -1.84 -9.69 -3.83
C ILE A 42 -2.14 -10.48 -5.11
N PRO A 43 -1.41 -10.30 -6.21
CA PRO A 43 -1.56 -11.12 -7.41
C PRO A 43 -1.25 -12.59 -7.13
N ARG A 44 -2.15 -13.51 -7.51
CA ARG A 44 -2.01 -14.96 -7.25
C ARG A 44 -1.15 -15.71 -8.27
N TYR A 45 -0.77 -15.02 -9.35
CA TYR A 45 -0.17 -15.62 -10.54
C TYR A 45 1.32 -15.32 -10.72
N ARG A 46 1.92 -14.54 -9.82
CA ARG A 46 3.33 -14.14 -9.92
C ARG A 46 3.93 -13.87 -8.55
N ASN A 47 5.27 -13.96 -8.47
CA ASN A 47 6.05 -13.61 -7.29
C ASN A 47 5.61 -14.37 -6.02
N PHE A 48 5.54 -15.70 -6.08
CA PHE A 48 5.06 -16.55 -4.97
C PHE A 48 5.82 -16.36 -3.66
N ASP A 49 7.16 -16.24 -3.72
CA ASP A 49 7.99 -16.09 -2.51
C ASP A 49 7.86 -14.72 -1.84
N GLN A 50 7.71 -13.66 -2.66
CA GLN A 50 7.57 -12.28 -2.19
C GLN A 50 6.54 -11.54 -3.03
N PRO A 51 5.24 -11.75 -2.72
CA PRO A 51 4.18 -11.15 -3.51
C PRO A 51 4.15 -9.63 -3.32
N HIS A 52 4.01 -8.90 -4.42
CA HIS A 52 3.80 -7.47 -4.36
C HIS A 52 2.39 -7.17 -3.85
N ARG A 53 2.30 -6.29 -2.85
CA ARG A 53 1.04 -5.82 -2.29
C ARG A 53 0.60 -4.55 -3.01
N PHE A 54 -0.70 -4.42 -3.20
CA PHE A 54 -1.32 -3.29 -3.85
C PHE A 54 -2.52 -2.81 -3.05
N TYR A 55 -2.75 -1.49 -3.05
CA TYR A 55 -4.00 -0.93 -2.57
C TYR A 55 -5.02 -0.97 -3.69
N VAL A 56 -6.26 -1.34 -3.37
CA VAL A 56 -7.38 -1.03 -4.25
C VAL A 56 -7.63 0.47 -4.16
N ALA A 57 -7.48 1.16 -5.29
CA ALA A 57 -7.68 2.60 -5.39
C ALA A 57 -9.10 2.92 -5.83
N ASP A 58 -9.60 2.19 -6.82
CA ASP A 58 -10.95 2.35 -7.37
C ASP A 58 -11.44 1.04 -8.01
N VAL A 59 -12.74 0.93 -8.23
CA VAL A 59 -13.38 -0.23 -8.87
C VAL A 59 -14.09 0.23 -10.13
N TYR A 60 -13.58 -0.20 -11.29
CA TYR A 60 -14.17 0.12 -12.58
C TYR A 60 -15.29 -0.86 -12.91
N THR A 61 -16.53 -0.46 -12.65
CA THR A 61 -17.74 -1.23 -13.01
C THR A 61 -17.99 -1.28 -14.51
N ASP A 62 -17.50 -0.30 -15.25
CA ASP A 62 -17.67 -0.20 -16.70
C ASP A 62 -16.67 -1.07 -17.47
N LEU A 63 -15.65 -1.61 -16.79
CA LEU A 63 -14.64 -2.47 -17.37
C LEU A 63 -14.83 -3.91 -16.92
N THR A 64 -14.62 -4.84 -17.84
CA THR A 64 -14.69 -6.28 -17.60
C THR A 64 -13.40 -6.95 -18.10
N PRO A 65 -13.14 -8.21 -17.75
CA PRO A 65 -12.05 -8.97 -18.34
C PRO A 65 -12.03 -9.04 -19.88
N LEU A 66 -13.17 -8.78 -20.53
CA LEU A 66 -13.29 -8.73 -21.99
C LEU A 66 -13.03 -7.33 -22.57
N SER A 67 -12.80 -6.32 -21.73
CA SER A 67 -12.44 -4.97 -22.16
C SER A 67 -11.04 -4.94 -22.78
N LYS A 68 -10.80 -3.90 -23.59
CA LYS A 68 -9.56 -3.76 -24.35
C LYS A 68 -8.34 -3.64 -23.45
N PHE A 69 -7.29 -4.41 -23.72
CA PHE A 69 -6.05 -4.32 -22.96
C PHE A 69 -5.24 -3.07 -23.37
N PRO A 70 -4.53 -2.38 -22.43
CA PRO A 70 -3.78 -1.16 -22.77
C PRO A 70 -2.60 -1.35 -23.74
N SER A 71 -2.10 -2.58 -23.89
CA SER A 71 -1.04 -2.92 -24.85
C SER A 71 -1.65 -3.38 -26.18
N PRO A 72 -1.11 -2.95 -27.33
CA PRO A 72 -1.61 -3.38 -28.64
C PRO A 72 -1.33 -4.87 -28.95
N GLU A 73 -0.53 -5.55 -28.13
CA GLU A 73 -0.18 -6.97 -28.31
C GLU A 73 -1.31 -7.94 -27.93
N TYR A 74 -2.31 -7.47 -27.17
CA TYR A 74 -3.40 -8.29 -26.66
C TYR A 74 -4.73 -7.54 -26.86
N GLU A 75 -5.78 -8.22 -27.31
CA GLU A 75 -7.08 -7.57 -27.47
C GLU A 75 -7.76 -7.36 -26.13
N THR A 76 -7.71 -8.34 -25.22
CA THR A 76 -8.44 -8.28 -23.93
C THR A 76 -7.60 -8.65 -22.72
N PHE A 77 -8.05 -8.26 -21.52
CA PHE A 77 -7.42 -8.71 -20.27
C PHE A 77 -7.46 -10.23 -20.13
N ALA A 78 -8.59 -10.86 -20.46
CA ALA A 78 -8.74 -12.32 -20.44
C ALA A 78 -7.70 -13.01 -21.35
N GLU A 79 -7.51 -12.50 -22.57
CA GLU A 79 -6.50 -13.01 -23.50
C GLU A 79 -5.09 -12.82 -22.97
N TYR A 80 -4.77 -11.67 -22.39
CA TYR A 80 -3.46 -11.43 -21.77
C TYR A 80 -3.14 -12.48 -20.69
N TYR A 81 -4.07 -12.70 -19.75
CA TYR A 81 -3.87 -13.66 -18.67
C TYR A 81 -3.85 -15.11 -19.16
N LYS A 82 -4.63 -15.43 -20.20
CA LYS A 82 -4.62 -16.75 -20.83
C LYS A 82 -3.31 -17.01 -21.58
N THR A 83 -2.84 -16.08 -22.40
CA THR A 83 -1.63 -16.27 -23.21
C THR A 83 -0.37 -16.25 -22.36
N LYS A 84 -0.28 -15.34 -21.38
CA LYS A 84 0.95 -15.15 -20.58
C LYS A 84 1.07 -16.09 -19.38
N TYR A 85 -0.05 -16.42 -18.74
CA TYR A 85 -0.06 -17.18 -17.48
C TYR A 85 -0.89 -18.47 -17.57
N ASN A 86 -1.53 -18.75 -18.70
CA ASN A 86 -2.45 -19.88 -18.90
C ASN A 86 -3.57 -19.95 -17.85
N LEU A 87 -4.10 -18.78 -17.46
CA LEU A 87 -5.18 -18.67 -16.48
C LEU A 87 -6.51 -18.45 -17.19
N ASP A 88 -7.46 -19.35 -16.92
CA ASP A 88 -8.85 -19.19 -17.32
C ASP A 88 -9.62 -18.48 -16.22
N LEU A 89 -10.38 -17.44 -16.60
CA LEU A 89 -11.26 -16.73 -15.69
C LEU A 89 -12.61 -17.44 -15.62
N SER A 90 -13.10 -17.65 -14.41
CA SER A 90 -14.44 -18.22 -14.18
C SER A 90 -15.54 -17.17 -14.33
N ASN A 91 -15.26 -15.90 -14.00
CA ASN A 91 -16.23 -14.81 -14.09
C ASN A 91 -15.74 -13.72 -15.07
N LEU A 92 -16.38 -13.62 -16.23
CA LEU A 92 -16.05 -12.61 -17.24
C LEU A 92 -16.85 -11.31 -17.09
N ASN A 93 -17.80 -11.26 -16.16
CA ASN A 93 -18.65 -10.09 -15.89
C ASN A 93 -18.19 -9.30 -14.65
N GLN A 94 -17.13 -9.75 -13.97
CA GLN A 94 -16.58 -9.03 -12.82
C GLN A 94 -16.00 -7.67 -13.25
N PRO A 95 -16.08 -6.65 -12.38
CA PRO A 95 -15.41 -5.38 -12.62
C PRO A 95 -13.90 -5.52 -12.53
N LEU A 96 -13.16 -4.53 -13.04
CA LEU A 96 -11.70 -4.47 -12.88
C LEU A 96 -11.31 -3.51 -11.75
N LEU A 97 -10.16 -3.76 -11.12
CA LEU A 97 -9.63 -2.96 -10.01
C LEU A 97 -8.53 -2.02 -10.50
N ASP A 98 -8.64 -0.73 -10.17
CA ASP A 98 -7.51 0.20 -10.22
C ASP A 98 -6.64 -0.04 -9.00
N VAL A 99 -5.34 -0.24 -9.20
CA VAL A 99 -4.44 -0.58 -8.10
C VAL A 99 -3.27 0.38 -7.98
N ASP A 100 -2.98 0.77 -6.74
CA ASP A 100 -1.80 1.58 -6.41
C ASP A 100 -0.76 0.73 -5.68
N HIS A 101 0.52 1.00 -5.91
CA HIS A 101 1.59 0.25 -5.27
C HIS A 101 1.67 0.58 -3.78
N THR A 102 1.80 -0.43 -2.91
CA THR A 102 2.17 -0.16 -1.52
C THR A 102 3.59 0.42 -1.50
N SER A 103 3.76 1.63 -0.95
CA SER A 103 5.08 2.29 -0.87
C SER A 103 6.14 1.35 -0.28
N SER A 104 7.21 1.12 -1.04
CA SER A 104 8.40 0.38 -0.58
C SER A 104 9.42 1.27 0.15
N ARG A 105 9.15 2.57 0.26
CA ARG A 105 10.07 3.52 0.91
C ARG A 105 9.97 3.38 2.42
N LEU A 106 11.07 2.95 3.05
CA LEU A 106 11.21 2.86 4.52
C LEU A 106 11.31 4.24 5.20
N ASN A 107 11.84 5.24 4.50
CA ASN A 107 11.93 6.61 4.99
C ASN A 107 10.83 7.48 4.38
N LEU A 108 9.85 7.82 5.20
CA LEU A 108 8.73 8.72 4.88
C LEU A 108 8.89 10.10 5.56
N LEU A 109 10.05 10.37 6.17
CA LEU A 109 10.34 11.65 6.83
C LEU A 109 10.78 12.74 5.86
N THR A 110 11.19 12.37 4.64
CA THR A 110 11.52 13.34 3.60
C THR A 110 10.24 13.80 2.88
N PRO A 111 9.92 15.12 2.88
CA PRO A 111 8.76 15.66 2.19
C PRO A 111 8.76 15.26 0.71
N ARG A 112 7.59 14.97 0.14
CA ARG A 112 7.42 14.50 -1.24
C ARG A 112 8.08 15.40 -2.30
N HIS A 113 8.19 16.69 -2.02
CA HIS A 113 8.80 17.68 -2.92
C HIS A 113 10.32 17.76 -2.79
N LEU A 114 10.93 17.05 -1.83
CA LEU A 114 12.35 17.06 -1.55
C LEU A 114 12.95 15.68 -1.85
N ASN A 115 14.12 15.67 -2.47
CA ASN A 115 14.95 14.48 -2.62
C ASN A 115 15.51 14.05 -1.25
N GLN A 116 16.07 12.84 -1.13
CA GLN A 116 16.76 12.34 0.07
C GLN A 116 17.87 13.28 0.58
N LYS A 117 18.41 14.13 -0.30
CA LYS A 117 19.38 15.19 0.02
C LYS A 117 18.75 16.56 0.37
N GLY A 118 17.43 16.62 0.59
CA GLY A 118 16.71 17.86 0.91
C GLY A 118 16.59 18.87 -0.24
N LYS A 119 16.94 18.48 -1.48
CA LYS A 119 16.82 19.36 -2.66
C LYS A 119 15.44 19.23 -3.29
N ALA A 120 14.81 20.35 -3.68
CA ALA A 120 13.54 20.34 -4.37
C ALA A 120 13.62 19.47 -5.65
N LEU A 121 12.69 18.53 -5.79
CA LEU A 121 12.51 17.80 -7.03
C LEU A 121 12.00 18.78 -8.10
N PRO A 122 12.44 18.66 -9.37
CA PRO A 122 11.90 19.47 -10.44
C PRO A 122 10.38 19.26 -10.46
N LEU A 123 9.63 20.34 -10.19
CA LEU A 123 8.18 20.31 -10.21
C LEU A 123 7.74 20.07 -11.66
N SER A 124 7.43 18.82 -11.99
CA SER A 124 6.69 18.51 -13.21
C SER A 124 5.39 19.32 -13.20
N SER A 125 5.09 20.00 -14.32
CA SER A 125 3.91 20.85 -14.45
C SER A 125 2.65 20.11 -13.98
N ALA A 126 1.71 20.84 -13.37
CA ALA A 126 0.46 20.24 -12.86
C ALA A 126 -0.26 19.43 -13.94
N GLU A 127 -0.18 19.87 -15.20
CA GLU A 127 -0.72 19.20 -16.38
C GLU A 127 -0.02 17.87 -16.69
N LYS A 128 1.32 17.79 -16.60
CA LYS A 128 2.04 16.51 -16.76
C LYS A 128 1.75 15.54 -15.63
N ARG A 129 1.53 16.03 -14.41
CA ARG A 129 1.11 15.18 -13.27
C ARG A 129 -0.32 14.67 -13.47
N LYS A 130 -1.25 15.53 -13.90
CA LYS A 130 -2.63 15.18 -14.20
C LYS A 130 -2.72 14.18 -15.35
N ALA A 131 -2.02 14.43 -16.46
CA ALA A 131 -1.94 13.51 -17.60
C ALA A 131 -1.31 12.15 -17.24
N LYS A 132 -0.32 12.13 -16.33
CA LYS A 132 0.26 10.88 -15.81
C LYS A 132 -0.76 10.10 -14.98
N TRP A 133 -1.53 10.79 -14.13
CA TRP A 133 -2.57 10.20 -13.27
C TRP A 133 -3.78 9.71 -14.07
N GLU A 134 -4.16 10.41 -15.14
CA GLU A 134 -5.32 10.06 -16.00
C GLU A 134 -4.98 9.02 -17.07
N SER A 135 -3.70 8.85 -17.42
CA SER A 135 -3.31 7.84 -18.41
C SER A 135 -3.45 6.43 -17.83
N LEU A 136 -4.44 5.69 -18.35
CA LEU A 136 -4.64 4.26 -18.11
C LEU A 136 -3.37 3.42 -18.37
N GLN A 137 -2.42 3.90 -19.18
CA GLN A 137 -1.14 3.23 -19.40
C GLN A 137 -0.23 3.23 -18.17
N ASN A 138 -0.40 4.20 -17.25
CA ASN A 138 0.35 4.26 -15.99
C ASN A 138 -0.40 3.61 -14.83
N LYS A 139 -1.70 3.34 -14.99
CA LYS A 139 -2.55 2.70 -13.99
C LYS A 139 -2.48 1.20 -14.18
N GLN A 140 -2.07 0.48 -13.15
CA GLN A 140 -2.11 -0.97 -13.18
C GLN A 140 -3.55 -1.40 -12.88
N ILE A 141 -4.21 -2.00 -13.87
CA ILE A 141 -5.55 -2.56 -13.72
C ILE A 141 -5.42 -4.06 -13.51
N LEU A 142 -6.06 -4.60 -12.47
CA LEU A 142 -6.03 -6.01 -12.12
C LEU A 142 -7.42 -6.62 -12.09
N VAL A 143 -7.49 -7.93 -12.36
CA VAL A 143 -8.72 -8.72 -12.26
C VAL A 143 -8.89 -9.18 -10.80
N PRO A 144 -10.02 -8.90 -10.14
CA PRO A 144 -10.25 -9.28 -8.74
C PRO A 144 -10.07 -10.78 -8.48
N GLU A 145 -10.58 -11.63 -9.38
CA GLU A 145 -10.45 -13.09 -9.30
C GLU A 145 -8.98 -13.55 -9.25
N LEU A 146 -8.08 -12.87 -9.96
CA LEU A 146 -6.66 -13.22 -9.99
C LEU A 146 -5.86 -12.66 -8.81
N CYS A 147 -6.54 -12.01 -7.86
CA CYS A 147 -5.96 -11.41 -6.69
C CYS A 147 -6.47 -12.11 -5.42
N ALA A 148 -5.60 -12.19 -4.42
CA ALA A 148 -5.94 -12.56 -3.06
C ALA A 148 -6.05 -11.29 -2.22
N ILE A 149 -7.04 -11.25 -1.33
CA ILE A 149 -7.20 -10.15 -0.39
C ILE A 149 -6.34 -10.48 0.84
N HIS A 150 -5.46 -9.55 1.20
CA HIS A 150 -4.68 -9.63 2.42
C HIS A 150 -5.59 -9.31 3.62
N PRO A 151 -5.48 -10.01 4.76
CA PRO A 151 -6.35 -9.79 5.93
C PRO A 151 -6.19 -8.41 6.61
N ILE A 152 -5.26 -7.58 6.14
CA ILE A 152 -5.02 -6.25 6.72
C ILE A 152 -5.70 -5.22 5.82
N PRO A 153 -6.60 -4.38 6.37
CA PRO A 153 -7.26 -3.34 5.60
C PRO A 153 -6.26 -2.27 5.15
N ALA A 154 -6.51 -1.65 4.00
CA ALA A 154 -5.64 -0.65 3.41
C ALA A 154 -5.47 0.57 4.32
N SER A 155 -6.51 0.99 5.04
CA SER A 155 -6.46 2.05 6.05
C SER A 155 -5.42 1.76 7.16
N LEU A 156 -5.36 0.53 7.66
CA LEU A 156 -4.39 0.12 8.67
C LEU A 156 -2.99 -0.02 8.05
N TRP A 157 -2.90 -0.58 6.85
CA TRP A 157 -1.64 -0.72 6.14
C TRP A 157 -0.96 0.63 5.89
N ARG A 158 -1.72 1.66 5.49
CA ARG A 158 -1.21 3.04 5.33
C ARG A 158 -0.65 3.62 6.63
N LYS A 159 -1.18 3.24 7.79
CA LYS A 159 -0.62 3.62 9.10
C LYS A 159 0.64 2.81 9.42
N ALA A 160 0.61 1.51 9.15
CA ALA A 160 1.71 0.59 9.43
C ALA A 160 3.00 0.96 8.69
N VAL A 161 2.91 1.39 7.42
CA VAL A 161 4.09 1.80 6.62
C VAL A 161 4.82 3.02 7.21
N CYS A 162 4.17 3.82 8.06
CA CYS A 162 4.79 4.96 8.73
C CYS A 162 5.57 4.58 9.99
N LEU A 163 5.33 3.39 10.56
CA LEU A 163 5.91 2.97 11.84
C LEU A 163 7.45 3.01 11.85
N PRO A 164 8.18 2.49 10.83
CA PRO A 164 9.64 2.53 10.87
C PRO A 164 10.19 3.97 10.96
N SER A 165 9.57 4.90 10.25
CA SER A 165 9.93 6.32 10.27
C SER A 165 9.61 6.99 11.61
N ILE A 166 8.44 6.70 12.18
CA ILE A 166 8.00 7.23 13.48
C ILE A 166 8.93 6.72 14.59
N LEU A 167 9.19 5.42 14.63
CA LEU A 167 10.05 4.78 15.64
C LEU A 167 11.48 5.32 15.56
N TYR A 168 12.03 5.47 14.36
CA TYR A 168 13.33 6.09 14.15
C TYR A 168 13.37 7.52 14.72
N ARG A 169 12.36 8.35 14.40
CA ARG A 169 12.29 9.74 14.89
C ARG A 169 12.14 9.81 16.42
N LEU A 170 11.33 8.93 17.00
CA LEU A 170 11.15 8.84 18.45
C LEU A 170 12.45 8.43 19.15
N HIS A 171 13.16 7.42 18.62
CA HIS A 171 14.45 7.02 19.15
C HIS A 171 15.44 8.19 19.17
N CYS A 172 15.55 8.95 18.06
CA CYS A 172 16.40 10.14 18.03
C CYS A 172 15.97 11.23 19.05
N LEU A 173 14.66 11.40 19.30
CA LEU A 173 14.19 12.36 20.32
C LEU A 173 14.58 11.93 21.73
N LEU A 174 14.39 10.66 22.06
CA LEU A 174 14.72 10.10 23.36
C LEU A 174 16.22 10.19 23.63
N THR A 175 17.05 9.79 22.66
CA THR A 175 18.51 9.92 22.78
C THR A 175 18.97 11.36 22.91
N ALA A 176 18.33 12.31 22.20
CA ALA A 176 18.65 13.73 22.34
C ALA A 176 18.28 14.28 23.73
N GLU A 177 17.17 13.82 24.30
CA GLU A 177 16.74 14.21 25.65
C GLU A 177 17.66 13.62 26.72
N GLU A 178 18.05 12.35 26.59
CA GLU A 178 19.04 11.70 27.47
C GLU A 178 20.38 12.47 27.44
N LEU A 179 20.87 12.80 26.24
CA LEU A 179 22.10 13.57 26.07
C LEU A 179 21.99 14.98 26.70
N ARG A 180 20.84 15.65 26.52
CA ARG A 180 20.56 16.97 27.10
C ARG A 180 20.58 16.90 28.63
N ALA A 181 19.91 15.90 29.21
CA ALA A 181 19.87 15.69 30.66
C ALA A 181 21.25 15.38 31.23
N GLN A 182 22.03 14.52 30.56
CA GLN A 182 23.40 14.19 30.96
C GLN A 182 24.32 15.41 30.92
N THR A 183 24.29 16.19 29.84
CA THR A 183 25.09 17.43 29.71
C THR A 183 24.73 18.45 30.78
N ALA A 184 23.44 18.61 31.08
CA ALA A 184 22.98 19.52 32.14
C ALA A 184 23.45 19.06 33.53
N SER A 185 23.53 17.75 33.76
CA SER A 185 24.03 17.18 35.02
C SER A 185 25.55 17.30 35.16
N GLU A 186 26.30 17.00 34.11
CA GLU A 186 27.77 16.89 34.16
C GLU A 186 28.48 18.24 33.95
N ALA A 187 28.00 19.06 33.02
CA ALA A 187 28.60 20.35 32.69
C ALA A 187 28.01 21.52 33.50
N GLY A 188 26.90 21.31 34.22
CA GLY A 188 26.19 22.36 34.96
C GLY A 188 25.54 23.42 34.06
N VAL A 189 25.35 23.11 32.76
CA VAL A 189 24.78 24.04 31.76
C VAL A 189 23.37 23.59 31.37
N GLY A 190 22.37 24.45 31.64
CA GLY A 190 20.97 24.20 31.30
C GLY A 190 20.12 23.66 32.46
N ALA A 191 18.85 23.35 32.19
CA ALA A 191 17.91 22.84 33.20
C ALA A 191 17.89 21.30 33.22
N GLN A 192 18.09 20.67 34.38
CA GLN A 192 18.01 19.20 34.52
C GLN A 192 16.61 18.67 34.27
N THR A 193 15.58 19.36 34.77
CA THR A 193 14.17 19.03 34.57
C THR A 193 13.49 20.14 33.79
N LEU A 194 12.79 19.76 32.73
CA LEU A 194 11.89 20.69 32.06
C LEU A 194 10.69 20.96 32.99
N PRO A 195 10.24 22.21 33.15
CA PRO A 195 9.02 22.52 33.88
C PRO A 195 7.85 21.69 33.36
N PRO A 196 6.89 21.27 34.21
CA PRO A 196 5.71 20.51 33.76
C PRO A 196 4.89 21.25 32.69
N ASP A 197 4.97 22.59 32.64
CA ASP A 197 4.32 23.44 31.65
C ASP A 197 5.16 23.72 30.39
N PHE A 198 6.32 23.07 30.24
CA PHE A 198 7.19 23.29 29.09
C PHE A 198 6.57 22.69 27.82
N ARG A 199 5.94 23.56 27.01
CA ARG A 199 5.52 23.21 25.66
C ARG A 199 6.71 23.37 24.72
N SER A 200 7.20 22.26 24.20
CA SER A 200 8.02 22.24 22.98
C SER A 200 7.29 23.07 21.92
N GLY A 201 7.86 24.23 21.56
CA GLY A 201 7.24 25.21 20.67
C GLY A 201 7.05 24.67 19.26
N PHE A 202 6.00 23.87 19.06
CA PHE A 202 5.40 23.55 17.78
C PHE A 202 3.99 24.12 17.76
N THR A 203 3.88 25.44 17.89
CA THR A 203 2.68 26.16 17.44
C THR A 203 2.94 26.56 15.99
N HIS A 204 2.13 25.98 15.10
CA HIS A 204 2.08 26.25 13.66
C HIS A 204 1.87 27.74 13.34
#